data_AF-A0A7I7YYN1-F1
#
_entry.id   AF-A0A7I7YYN1-F1
#
_cell.length_a   1.000
_cell.length_b   1.000
_cell.length_c   1.000
_cell.angle_alpha   90.00
_cell.angle_beta   90.00
_cell.angle_gamma   90.00
#
_symmetry.space_group_name_H-M   'P 1'
#
loop_
_entity.id
_entity.type
_entity.pdbx_description
1 polymer ?
#
loop_
_entity_poly.entity_id
_entity_poly.type
_entity_poly.pdbx_seq_one_letter_code
_entity_poly.pdbx_strand_id
1 'polypeptide(L)'
;MTLSVEPVPEQANRRSEIIARTWSHAVSVRVTAVYAVALLAVSLTLTRLGPHARELVVSQMSTNLHNLAHGHLGTLVGSAFVDGGDHIFYWLPGLVCLLALGELIWRGRGLVLAFAVGHIGATLIVAVGLVVAVETGWLPFSIARASDVGISYGAVCVLGALTASIPTRWRAAWVGGWVGVAGVATLGGDFTAVGHVLALLLGIGLSFRLRTIASWTPAHAALLTAGAAFGYFVLAGWSTSGPIAGGVGMLIAFFTGRALRSAGILAPVGG
;
A
#
# COMPACT_ATOMS: atom_id res chain seq x y z
N MET A 1 -0.28 -29.81 53.33
CA MET A 1 1.08 -29.44 52.90
C MET A 1 1.04 -29.23 51.39
N THR A 2 0.68 -28.02 50.97
CA THR A 2 0.58 -27.62 49.55
C THR A 2 1.87 -26.91 49.17
N LEU A 3 2.69 -27.54 48.33
CA LEU A 3 3.92 -26.95 47.78
C LEU A 3 3.53 -25.96 46.67
N SER A 4 3.57 -24.67 46.99
CA SER A 4 3.53 -23.59 46.00
C SER A 4 4.86 -23.59 45.25
N VAL A 5 4.85 -24.08 44.01
CA VAL A 5 5.99 -23.94 43.10
C VAL A 5 6.01 -22.49 42.63
N GLU A 6 6.84 -21.65 43.26
CA GLU A 6 7.10 -20.31 42.74
C GLU A 6 7.79 -20.40 41.37
N PRO A 7 7.35 -19.61 40.37
CA PRO A 7 7.97 -19.62 39.06
C PRO A 7 9.41 -19.10 39.12
N VAL A 8 10.33 -19.85 38.51
CA VAL A 8 11.76 -19.53 38.43
C VAL A 8 11.96 -18.10 37.87
N PRO A 9 12.72 -17.22 38.55
CA PRO A 9 12.80 -15.78 38.24
C PRO A 9 13.29 -15.46 36.82
N GLU A 10 14.11 -16.33 36.21
CA GLU A 10 14.59 -16.17 34.84
C GLU A 10 13.47 -16.25 33.78
N GLN A 11 12.45 -17.10 34.03
CA GLN A 11 11.33 -17.28 33.11
C GLN A 11 10.33 -16.12 33.20
N ALA A 12 10.16 -15.55 34.40
CA ALA A 12 9.38 -14.34 34.63
C ALA A 12 10.04 -13.12 33.95
N ASN A 13 11.38 -13.00 34.02
CA ASN A 13 12.13 -11.90 33.42
C ASN A 13 12.13 -11.97 31.87
N ARG A 14 12.20 -13.17 31.30
CA ARG A 14 12.07 -13.36 29.85
C ARG A 14 10.68 -13.02 29.33
N ARG A 15 9.62 -13.36 30.08
CA ARG A 15 8.23 -13.00 29.74
C ARG A 15 8.01 -11.49 29.84
N SER A 16 8.51 -10.82 30.87
CA SER A 16 8.38 -9.37 31.02
C SER A 16 9.13 -8.61 29.92
N GLU A 17 10.32 -9.06 29.51
CA GLU A 17 11.05 -8.49 28.38
C GLU A 17 10.31 -8.68 27.04
N ILE A 18 9.75 -9.86 26.78
CA ILE A 18 8.96 -10.12 25.56
C ILE A 18 7.71 -9.23 25.55
N ILE A 19 7.01 -9.11 26.67
CA ILE A 19 5.82 -8.25 26.80
C ILE A 19 6.21 -6.78 26.60
N ALA A 20 7.28 -6.30 27.22
CA ALA A 20 7.74 -4.91 27.08
C ALA A 20 8.22 -4.59 25.65
N ARG A 21 8.90 -5.53 24.98
CA ARG A 21 9.28 -5.40 23.57
C ARG A 21 8.07 -5.40 22.64
N THR A 22 7.12 -6.29 22.87
CA THR A 22 5.88 -6.35 22.09
C THR A 22 5.04 -5.07 22.29
N TRP A 23 4.97 -4.57 23.52
CA TRP A 23 4.30 -3.31 23.85
C TRP A 23 4.99 -2.09 23.27
N SER A 24 6.33 -2.02 23.29
CA SER A 24 7.07 -0.91 22.67
C SER A 24 6.94 -0.92 21.14
N HIS A 25 6.92 -2.09 20.51
CA HIS A 25 6.61 -2.22 19.08
C HIS A 25 5.16 -1.87 18.76
N ALA A 26 4.17 -2.31 19.55
CA ALA A 26 2.78 -1.92 19.37
C ALA A 26 2.57 -0.40 19.56
N VAL A 27 3.29 0.21 20.49
CA VAL A 27 3.33 1.67 20.70
C VAL A 27 3.97 2.41 19.52
N SER A 28 4.84 1.75 18.74
CA SER A 28 5.48 2.35 17.56
C SER A 28 4.61 2.36 16.30
N VAL A 29 3.53 1.57 16.23
CA VAL A 29 2.65 1.43 15.04
C VAL A 29 1.19 1.84 15.29
N ARG A 30 1.00 2.88 16.10
CA ARG A 30 -0.33 3.33 16.55
C ARG A 30 -1.25 3.76 15.40
N VAL A 31 -0.71 4.45 14.39
CA VAL A 31 -1.51 4.90 13.24
C VAL A 31 -2.04 3.69 12.48
N THR A 32 -1.17 2.72 12.21
CA THR A 32 -1.53 1.48 11.54
C THR A 32 -2.58 0.70 12.33
N ALA A 33 -2.41 0.58 13.65
CA ALA A 33 -3.35 -0.13 14.51
C ALA A 33 -4.73 0.55 14.52
N VAL A 34 -4.78 1.87 14.69
CA VAL A 34 -6.04 2.64 14.66
C VAL A 34 -6.75 2.48 13.32
N TYR A 35 -6.00 2.59 12.22
CA TYR A 35 -6.56 2.45 10.88
C TYR A 35 -7.10 1.03 10.63
N ALA A 36 -6.36 -0.01 11.04
CA ALA A 36 -6.80 -1.39 10.92
C ALA A 36 -8.07 -1.68 11.73
N VAL A 37 -8.17 -1.16 12.96
CA VAL A 37 -9.38 -1.27 13.79
C VAL A 37 -10.55 -0.55 13.13
N ALA A 38 -10.34 0.64 12.57
CA ALA A 38 -11.38 1.37 11.85
C ALA A 38 -11.89 0.58 10.64
N LEU A 39 -11.00 0.05 9.80
CA LEU A 39 -11.36 -0.80 8.66
C LEU A 39 -12.15 -2.04 9.09
N LEU A 40 -11.69 -2.72 10.14
CA LEU A 40 -12.39 -3.89 10.67
C LEU A 40 -13.78 -3.53 11.21
N ALA A 41 -13.91 -2.42 11.95
CA ALA A 41 -15.18 -1.96 12.48
C ALA A 41 -16.18 -1.60 11.36
N VAL A 42 -15.72 -0.88 10.32
CA VAL A 42 -16.55 -0.54 9.16
C VAL A 42 -16.98 -1.80 8.42
N SER A 43 -16.03 -2.69 8.08
CA SER A 43 -16.35 -3.94 7.38
C SER A 43 -17.34 -4.80 8.17
N LEU A 44 -17.12 -4.99 9.47
CA LEU A 44 -18.02 -5.80 10.32
C LEU A 44 -19.42 -5.17 10.41
N THR A 45 -19.50 -3.84 10.50
CA THR A 45 -20.78 -3.12 10.49
C THR A 45 -21.52 -3.33 9.18
N LEU A 46 -20.85 -3.17 8.04
CA LEU A 46 -21.45 -3.39 6.72
C LEU A 46 -21.87 -4.85 6.52
N THR A 47 -21.07 -5.81 6.99
CA THR A 47 -21.43 -7.24 6.94
C THR A 47 -22.69 -7.53 7.77
N ARG A 48 -22.87 -6.88 8.92
CA ARG A 48 -24.08 -7.02 9.75
C ARG A 48 -25.32 -6.37 9.14
N LEU A 49 -25.16 -5.23 8.47
CA LEU A 49 -26.26 -4.52 7.81
C LEU A 49 -26.69 -5.17 6.48
N GLY A 50 -25.84 -6.03 5.91
CA GLY A 50 -26.14 -6.84 4.74
C GLY A 50 -25.66 -6.21 3.41
N PRO A 51 -25.75 -6.97 2.30
CA PRO A 51 -25.17 -6.59 1.01
C PRO A 51 -25.71 -5.27 0.45
N HIS A 52 -27.01 -5.01 0.61
CA HIS A 52 -27.63 -3.79 0.11
C HIS A 52 -27.10 -2.52 0.80
N ALA A 53 -26.92 -2.56 2.12
CA ALA A 53 -26.33 -1.45 2.86
C ALA A 53 -24.87 -1.21 2.45
N ARG A 54 -24.11 -2.28 2.18
CA ARG A 54 -22.74 -2.19 1.68
C ARG A 54 -22.69 -1.51 0.31
N GLU A 55 -23.51 -1.93 -0.64
CA GLU A 55 -23.58 -1.32 -1.98
C GLU A 55 -23.92 0.18 -1.89
N LEU A 56 -24.89 0.55 -1.06
CA LEU A 56 -25.26 1.94 -0.83
C LEU A 56 -24.10 2.75 -0.24
N VAL A 57 -23.45 2.25 0.81
CA VAL A 57 -22.32 2.96 1.44
C VAL A 57 -21.13 3.06 0.49
N VAL A 58 -20.79 2.01 -0.25
CA VAL A 58 -19.75 2.02 -1.28
C VAL A 58 -20.08 3.08 -2.34
N SER A 59 -21.32 3.11 -2.84
CA SER A 59 -21.73 4.08 -3.86
C SER A 59 -21.63 5.54 -3.37
N GLN A 60 -21.99 5.79 -2.10
CA GLN A 60 -21.96 7.13 -1.51
C GLN A 60 -20.56 7.58 -1.13
N MET A 61 -19.70 6.66 -0.71
CA MET A 61 -18.34 6.95 -0.27
C MET A 61 -17.32 6.87 -1.41
N SER A 62 -17.70 6.33 -2.57
CA SER A 62 -16.82 6.21 -3.72
C SER A 62 -16.37 7.57 -4.27
N THR A 63 -15.10 7.67 -4.66
CA THR A 63 -14.49 8.83 -5.30
C THR A 63 -14.72 8.87 -6.82
N ASN A 64 -15.86 8.35 -7.28
CA ASN A 64 -16.24 8.38 -8.68
C ASN A 64 -16.52 9.81 -9.18
N LEU A 65 -16.44 9.99 -10.51
CA LEU A 65 -16.63 11.30 -11.13
C LEU A 65 -17.98 11.92 -10.80
N HIS A 66 -19.04 11.12 -10.69
CA HIS A 66 -20.36 11.61 -10.32
C HIS A 66 -20.32 12.30 -8.95
N ASN A 67 -19.79 11.64 -7.91
CA ASN A 67 -19.69 12.21 -6.57
C ASN A 67 -18.77 13.43 -6.52
N LEU A 68 -17.63 13.38 -7.20
CA LEU A 68 -16.68 14.50 -7.24
C LEU A 68 -17.28 15.73 -7.95
N ALA A 69 -17.98 15.52 -9.08
CA ALA A 69 -18.62 16.61 -9.83
C ALA A 69 -19.76 17.28 -9.05
N HIS A 70 -20.42 16.56 -8.14
CA HIS A 70 -21.46 17.11 -7.25
C HIS A 70 -20.89 17.74 -5.96
N GLY A 71 -19.56 17.90 -5.86
CA GLY A 71 -18.90 18.58 -4.74
C GLY A 71 -18.78 17.73 -3.47
N HIS A 72 -19.01 16.41 -3.55
CA HIS A 72 -18.88 15.51 -2.40
C HIS A 72 -17.41 15.19 -2.08
N LEU A 73 -16.59 16.21 -1.78
CA LEU A 73 -15.16 16.04 -1.49
C LEU A 73 -14.88 15.17 -0.26
N GLY A 74 -15.86 14.99 0.64
CA GLY A 74 -15.77 14.07 1.77
C GLY A 74 -15.53 12.62 1.37
N THR A 75 -15.87 12.22 0.13
CA THR A 75 -15.59 10.87 -0.40
C THR A 75 -14.09 10.61 -0.54
N LEU A 76 -13.26 11.64 -0.73
CA LEU A 76 -11.79 11.54 -0.72
C LEU A 76 -11.21 11.15 0.64
N VAL A 77 -12.02 11.17 1.70
CA VAL A 77 -11.61 10.66 3.01
C VAL A 77 -12.40 9.40 3.34
N GLY A 78 -13.71 9.39 3.06
CA GLY A 78 -14.59 8.26 3.32
C GLY A 78 -14.20 6.99 2.56
N SER A 79 -13.77 7.10 1.30
CA SER A 79 -13.33 5.97 0.49
C SER A 79 -12.07 5.27 1.02
N ALA A 80 -11.31 5.92 1.91
CA ALA A 80 -10.20 5.28 2.60
C ALA A 80 -10.66 4.27 3.67
N PHE A 81 -11.93 4.23 4.04
CA PHE A 81 -12.42 3.36 5.12
C PHE A 81 -13.40 2.29 4.67
N VAL A 82 -13.82 2.32 3.41
CA VAL A 82 -14.78 1.38 2.83
C VAL A 82 -14.01 0.43 1.91
N ASP A 83 -14.37 -0.85 1.89
CA ASP A 83 -13.87 -1.82 0.91
C ASP A 83 -14.99 -2.26 -0.04
N GLY A 84 -14.60 -2.74 -1.23
CA GLY A 84 -15.53 -3.05 -2.32
C GLY A 84 -16.33 -4.35 -2.16
N GLY A 85 -16.14 -5.16 -1.12
CA GLY A 85 -16.80 -6.48 -1.06
C GLY A 85 -15.98 -7.61 -0.49
N ASP A 86 -14.65 -7.49 -0.51
CA ASP A 86 -13.76 -8.61 -0.21
C ASP A 86 -13.76 -8.98 1.28
N HIS A 87 -13.47 -10.25 1.57
CA HIS A 87 -13.28 -10.70 2.95
C HIS A 87 -12.04 -10.01 3.53
N ILE A 88 -12.27 -8.93 4.29
CA ILE A 88 -11.25 -8.11 4.96
C ILE A 88 -10.15 -8.93 5.65
N PHE A 89 -10.51 -10.09 6.21
CA PHE A 89 -9.58 -10.98 6.90
C PHE A 89 -8.47 -11.55 6.01
N TYR A 90 -8.65 -11.65 4.70
CA TYR A 90 -7.61 -12.17 3.80
C TYR A 90 -6.55 -11.12 3.45
N TRP A 91 -6.95 -9.86 3.24
CA TRP A 91 -6.04 -8.82 2.76
C TRP A 91 -5.54 -7.88 3.87
N LEU A 92 -6.31 -7.70 4.95
CA LEU A 92 -5.95 -6.80 6.05
C LEU A 92 -4.60 -7.12 6.70
N PRO A 93 -4.21 -8.39 6.95
CA PRO A 93 -2.90 -8.68 7.54
C PRO A 93 -1.74 -8.16 6.68
N GLY A 94 -1.83 -8.33 5.36
CA GLY A 94 -0.81 -7.85 4.43
C GLY A 94 -0.74 -6.33 4.35
N LEU A 95 -1.91 -5.66 4.34
CA LEU A 95 -1.98 -4.20 4.45
C LEU A 95 -1.34 -3.71 5.76
N VAL A 96 -1.70 -4.31 6.89
CA VAL A 96 -1.15 -3.97 8.21
C VAL A 96 0.37 -4.12 8.21
N CYS A 97 0.90 -5.20 7.64
CA CYS A 97 2.35 -5.37 7.52
C CYS A 97 3.01 -4.26 6.70
N LEU A 98 2.41 -3.89 5.58
CA LEU A 98 2.91 -2.82 4.71
C LEU A 98 2.92 -1.46 5.42
N LEU A 99 1.80 -1.08 6.03
CA LEU A 99 1.65 0.19 6.74
C LEU A 99 2.53 0.23 8.00
N ALA A 100 2.59 -0.86 8.76
CA ALA A 100 3.46 -0.97 9.93
C ALA A 100 4.92 -0.76 9.55
N LEU A 101 5.39 -1.36 8.45
CA LEU A 101 6.74 -1.12 7.95
C LEU A 101 6.95 0.38 7.62
N GLY A 102 6.02 1.00 6.90
CA GLY A 102 6.08 2.42 6.60
C GLY A 102 6.10 3.30 7.87
N GLU A 103 5.30 2.96 8.88
CA GLU A 103 5.25 3.67 10.16
C GLU A 103 6.55 3.52 10.95
N LEU A 104 7.16 2.33 10.95
CA LEU A 104 8.43 2.09 11.61
C LEU A 104 9.57 2.90 10.98
N ILE A 105 9.56 3.07 9.65
CA ILE A 105 10.61 3.79 8.92
C ILE A 105 10.39 5.31 8.98
N TRP A 106 9.17 5.77 8.71
CA TRP A 106 8.87 7.20 8.49
C TRP A 106 8.16 7.86 9.67
N ARG A 107 7.85 7.10 10.72
CA ARG A 107 6.91 7.48 11.79
C ARG A 107 5.50 7.67 11.24
N GLY A 108 4.52 7.81 12.14
CA GLY A 108 3.11 7.99 11.75
C GLY A 108 2.88 9.13 10.75
N ARG A 109 3.60 10.26 10.88
CA ARG A 109 3.46 11.41 9.98
C ARG A 109 3.85 11.09 8.53
N GLY A 110 4.98 10.39 8.34
CA GLY A 110 5.44 10.03 7.00
C GLY A 110 4.57 8.96 6.35
N LEU A 111 4.07 8.00 7.15
CA LEU A 111 3.08 7.03 6.68
C LEU A 111 1.79 7.73 6.21
N VAL A 112 1.22 8.59 7.03
CA VAL A 112 -0.02 9.32 6.70
C VAL A 112 0.18 10.16 5.43
N LEU A 113 1.33 10.84 5.30
CA LEU A 113 1.65 11.60 4.10
C LEU A 113 1.70 10.71 2.86
N ALA A 114 2.45 9.60 2.90
CA ALA A 114 2.58 8.69 1.76
C ALA A 114 1.23 8.10 1.36
N PHE A 115 0.46 7.64 2.35
CA PHE A 115 -0.88 7.11 2.11
C PHE A 115 -1.80 8.17 1.51
N ALA A 116 -1.85 9.39 2.06
CA ALA A 116 -2.70 10.47 1.57
C ALA A 116 -2.31 10.94 0.17
N VAL A 117 -1.02 11.02 -0.15
CA VAL A 117 -0.53 11.34 -1.51
C VAL A 117 -0.98 10.29 -2.51
N GLY A 118 -0.91 9.00 -2.15
CA GLY A 118 -1.43 7.93 -3.00
C GLY A 118 -2.92 8.00 -3.16
N HIS A 119 -3.64 8.03 -2.04
CA HIS A 119 -5.09 8.02 -1.97
C HIS A 119 -5.70 9.21 -2.71
N ILE A 120 -5.40 10.43 -2.26
CA ILE A 120 -6.01 11.65 -2.80
C ILE A 120 -5.34 12.01 -4.14
N GLY A 121 -4.02 11.96 -4.21
CA GLY A 121 -3.28 12.39 -5.39
C GLY A 121 -3.57 11.51 -6.61
N ALA A 122 -3.52 10.19 -6.47
CA ALA A 122 -3.82 9.30 -7.60
C ALA A 122 -5.30 9.40 -8.00
N THR A 123 -6.23 9.42 -7.04
CA THR A 123 -7.66 9.59 -7.33
C THR A 123 -7.94 10.88 -8.11
N LEU A 124 -7.36 12.01 -7.72
CA LEU A 124 -7.57 13.27 -8.43
C LEU A 124 -6.99 13.25 -9.85
N ILE A 125 -5.79 12.68 -10.04
CA ILE A 125 -5.17 12.58 -11.37
C ILE A 125 -6.00 11.66 -12.28
N VAL A 126 -6.45 10.51 -11.77
CA VAL A 126 -7.33 9.59 -12.50
C VAL A 126 -8.65 10.27 -12.84
N ALA A 127 -9.26 10.98 -11.89
CA ALA A 127 -10.51 11.70 -12.11
C ALA A 127 -10.36 12.72 -13.26
N VAL A 128 -9.32 13.55 -13.24
CA VAL A 128 -9.04 14.50 -14.34
C VAL A 128 -8.88 13.77 -15.68
N GLY A 129 -8.11 12.67 -15.71
CA GLY A 129 -7.92 11.88 -16.92
C GLY A 129 -9.22 11.28 -17.46
N LEU A 130 -10.09 10.77 -16.58
CA LEU A 130 -11.39 10.23 -16.96
C LEU A 130 -12.34 11.32 -17.48
N VAL A 131 -12.35 12.52 -16.88
CA VAL A 131 -13.13 13.66 -17.40
C VAL A 131 -12.72 13.96 -18.84
N VAL A 132 -11.41 14.11 -19.09
CA VAL A 132 -10.90 14.37 -20.44
C VAL A 132 -11.29 13.25 -21.40
N ALA A 133 -11.12 11.98 -21.01
CA ALA A 133 -11.45 10.85 -21.87
C ALA A 133 -12.95 10.74 -22.20
N VAL A 134 -13.83 11.15 -21.28
CA VAL A 134 -15.27 11.23 -21.52
C VAL A 134 -15.60 12.40 -22.45
N GLU A 135 -15.02 13.58 -22.21
CA GLU A 135 -15.23 14.78 -23.04
C GLU A 135 -14.71 14.61 -24.48
N THR A 136 -13.62 13.86 -24.68
CA THR A 136 -13.08 13.54 -26.02
C THR A 136 -13.76 12.34 -26.68
N GLY A 137 -14.76 11.74 -26.04
CA GLY A 137 -15.52 10.60 -26.56
C GLY A 137 -14.77 9.27 -26.58
N TRP A 138 -13.65 9.16 -25.86
CA TRP A 138 -12.85 7.93 -25.78
C TRP A 138 -13.44 6.91 -24.82
N LEU A 139 -14.16 7.37 -23.79
CA LEU A 139 -14.84 6.50 -22.83
C LEU A 139 -16.33 6.85 -22.71
N PRO A 140 -17.20 5.84 -22.46
CA PRO A 140 -18.61 6.09 -22.24
C PRO A 140 -18.85 6.80 -20.90
N PHE A 141 -19.89 7.63 -20.85
CA PHE A 141 -20.30 8.36 -19.63
C PHE A 141 -20.62 7.45 -18.44
N SER A 142 -20.93 6.17 -18.68
CA SER A 142 -21.17 5.18 -17.62
C SER A 142 -19.97 5.02 -16.67
N ILE A 143 -18.74 5.27 -17.14
CA ILE A 143 -17.51 5.23 -16.33
C ILE A 143 -17.57 6.23 -15.15
N ALA A 144 -18.35 7.31 -15.28
CA ALA A 144 -18.46 8.34 -14.25
C ALA A 144 -19.09 7.84 -12.94
N ARG A 145 -19.79 6.70 -12.97
CA ARG A 145 -20.40 6.05 -11.80
C ARG A 145 -19.67 4.77 -11.37
N ALA A 146 -18.57 4.42 -12.02
CA ALA A 146 -17.77 3.25 -11.63
C ALA A 146 -17.21 3.44 -10.23
N SER A 147 -17.31 2.42 -9.38
CA SER A 147 -16.85 2.48 -8.00
C SER A 147 -15.33 2.60 -7.95
N ASP A 148 -14.83 3.73 -7.45
CA ASP A 148 -13.43 3.95 -7.10
C ASP A 148 -13.30 4.07 -5.59
N VAL A 149 -12.47 3.21 -4.99
CA VAL A 149 -12.29 3.09 -3.54
C VAL A 149 -10.80 3.10 -3.23
N GLY A 150 -10.34 4.13 -2.51
CA GLY A 150 -8.93 4.51 -2.56
C GLY A 150 -7.98 3.82 -1.57
N ILE A 151 -8.40 2.79 -0.81
CA ILE A 151 -7.48 2.05 0.09
C ILE A 151 -6.27 1.52 -0.70
N SER A 152 -6.54 1.00 -1.90
CA SER A 152 -5.54 0.38 -2.76
C SER A 152 -4.51 1.40 -3.29
N TYR A 153 -4.93 2.61 -3.69
CA TYR A 153 -3.99 3.66 -4.12
C TYR A 153 -3.10 4.14 -2.99
N GLY A 154 -3.65 4.35 -1.79
CA GLY A 154 -2.85 4.71 -0.61
C GLY A 154 -1.81 3.64 -0.29
N ALA A 155 -2.21 2.37 -0.31
CA ALA A 155 -1.31 1.25 -0.09
C ALA A 155 -0.21 1.12 -1.16
N VAL A 156 -0.55 1.21 -2.44
CA VAL A 156 0.42 1.11 -3.54
C VAL A 156 1.41 2.28 -3.52
N CYS A 157 0.97 3.48 -3.12
CA CYS A 157 1.89 4.59 -2.89
C CYS A 157 2.84 4.32 -1.72
N VAL A 158 2.37 3.77 -0.60
CA VAL A 158 3.23 3.34 0.51
C VAL A 158 4.26 2.30 0.03
N LEU A 159 3.85 1.34 -0.80
CA LEU A 159 4.76 0.36 -1.40
C LEU A 159 5.84 1.03 -2.26
N GLY A 160 5.45 1.96 -3.13
CA GLY A 160 6.39 2.77 -3.92
C GLY A 160 7.33 3.61 -3.06
N ALA A 161 6.83 4.17 -1.96
CA ALA A 161 7.58 5.00 -1.01
C ALA A 161 8.69 4.24 -0.28
N LEU A 162 8.63 2.91 -0.20
CA LEU A 162 9.71 2.08 0.35
C LEU A 162 10.98 2.09 -0.51
N THR A 163 10.93 2.58 -1.75
CA THR A 163 12.06 2.57 -2.70
C THR A 163 13.35 3.14 -2.13
N ALA A 164 13.30 4.31 -1.48
CA ALA A 164 14.50 4.92 -0.88
C ALA A 164 15.03 4.13 0.34
N SER A 165 14.20 3.28 0.95
CA SER A 165 14.58 2.42 2.09
C SER A 165 15.20 1.09 1.65
N ILE A 166 14.97 0.66 0.40
CA ILE A 166 15.63 -0.52 -0.17
C ILE A 166 17.12 -0.22 -0.36
N PRO A 167 18.04 -1.18 -0.06
CA PRO A 167 19.46 -0.99 -0.29
C PRO A 167 19.77 -0.55 -1.72
N THR A 168 20.66 0.43 -1.89
CA THR A 168 20.93 1.10 -3.18
C THR A 168 21.24 0.14 -4.32
N ARG A 169 21.93 -0.97 -4.03
CA ARG A 169 22.23 -2.04 -5.02
C ARG A 169 20.98 -2.72 -5.60
N TRP A 170 19.88 -2.76 -4.85
CA TRP A 170 18.62 -3.42 -5.20
C TRP A 170 17.51 -2.43 -5.59
N ARG A 171 17.68 -1.12 -5.41
CA ARG A 171 16.64 -0.12 -5.72
C ARG A 171 16.15 -0.17 -7.16
N ALA A 172 17.06 -0.32 -8.12
CA ALA A 172 16.69 -0.42 -9.53
C ALA A 172 15.85 -1.68 -9.81
N ALA A 173 16.27 -2.82 -9.28
CA ALA A 173 15.54 -4.09 -9.34
C ALA A 173 14.13 -3.95 -8.71
N TRP A 174 14.03 -3.32 -7.54
CA TRP A 174 12.77 -3.05 -6.86
C TRP A 174 11.82 -2.20 -7.71
N VAL A 175 12.28 -1.06 -8.22
CA VAL A 175 11.47 -0.18 -9.08
C VAL A 175 11.06 -0.90 -10.35
N GLY A 176 12.00 -1.54 -11.05
CA GLY A 176 11.72 -2.25 -12.29
C GLY A 176 10.73 -3.39 -12.09
N GLY A 177 10.83 -4.12 -10.98
CA GLY A 177 9.89 -5.19 -10.64
C GLY A 177 8.46 -4.68 -10.46
N TRP A 178 8.28 -3.64 -9.63
CA TRP A 178 6.94 -3.10 -9.40
C TRP A 178 6.34 -2.41 -10.63
N VAL A 179 7.15 -1.70 -11.41
CA VAL A 179 6.71 -1.10 -12.68
C VAL A 179 6.31 -2.19 -13.67
N GLY A 180 7.04 -3.31 -13.72
CA GLY A 180 6.67 -4.47 -14.56
C GLY A 180 5.32 -5.08 -14.16
N VAL A 181 5.11 -5.31 -12.86
CA VAL A 181 3.83 -5.83 -12.33
C VAL A 181 2.68 -4.86 -12.63
N ALA A 182 2.86 -3.57 -12.33
CA ALA A 182 1.82 -2.56 -12.56
C ALA A 182 1.55 -2.38 -14.06
N GLY A 183 2.58 -2.41 -14.90
CA GLY A 183 2.46 -2.30 -16.35
C GLY A 183 1.63 -3.44 -16.95
N VAL A 184 1.89 -4.70 -16.59
CA VAL A 184 1.09 -5.81 -17.12
C VAL A 184 -0.36 -5.76 -16.63
N ALA A 185 -0.61 -5.24 -15.41
CA ALA A 185 -1.96 -5.05 -14.89
C ALA A 185 -2.79 -4.07 -15.73
N THR A 186 -2.16 -3.04 -16.31
CA THR A 186 -2.86 -2.08 -17.19
C THR A 186 -3.38 -2.68 -18.50
N LEU A 187 -2.86 -3.83 -18.93
CA LEU A 187 -3.32 -4.51 -20.14
C LEU A 187 -4.77 -5.01 -20.03
N GLY A 188 -5.31 -5.12 -18.80
CA GLY A 188 -6.72 -5.42 -18.56
C GLY A 188 -7.68 -4.28 -18.92
N GLY A 189 -7.17 -3.06 -19.19
CA GLY A 189 -7.97 -1.91 -19.63
C GLY A 189 -8.78 -1.22 -18.53
N ASP A 190 -8.56 -1.57 -17.26
CA ASP A 190 -9.22 -0.94 -16.13
C ASP A 190 -8.53 0.38 -15.75
N PHE A 191 -9.29 1.47 -15.63
CA PHE A 191 -8.77 2.76 -15.20
C PHE A 191 -8.17 2.70 -13.78
N THR A 192 -8.65 1.76 -12.95
CA THR A 192 -8.11 1.50 -11.62
C THR A 192 -6.65 1.08 -11.68
N ALA A 193 -6.26 0.30 -12.71
CA ALA A 193 -4.87 -0.10 -12.92
C ALA A 193 -3.97 1.10 -13.26
N VAL A 194 -4.49 2.09 -13.98
CA VAL A 194 -3.79 3.37 -14.23
C VAL A 194 -3.62 4.13 -12.91
N GLY A 195 -4.66 4.16 -12.07
CA GLY A 195 -4.59 4.72 -10.72
C GLY A 195 -3.51 4.07 -9.86
N HIS A 196 -3.36 2.75 -9.92
CA HIS A 196 -2.28 2.06 -9.22
C HIS A 196 -0.89 2.41 -9.76
N VAL A 197 -0.72 2.51 -11.08
CA VAL A 197 0.56 2.95 -11.67
C VAL A 197 0.91 4.35 -11.18
N LEU A 198 -0.05 5.29 -11.22
CA LEU A 198 0.15 6.65 -10.73
C LEU A 198 0.50 6.68 -9.24
N ALA A 199 -0.24 5.93 -8.41
CA ALA A 199 0.04 5.81 -6.99
C ALA A 199 1.45 5.26 -6.72
N LEU A 200 1.88 4.23 -7.46
CA LEU A 200 3.21 3.64 -7.35
C LEU A 200 4.29 4.67 -7.68
N LEU A 201 4.14 5.40 -8.79
CA LEU A 201 5.09 6.41 -9.25
C LEU A 201 5.15 7.61 -8.28
N LEU A 202 4.01 8.06 -7.76
CA LEU A 202 3.95 9.08 -6.72
C LEU A 202 4.69 8.62 -5.46
N GLY A 203 4.51 7.37 -5.04
CA GLY A 203 5.23 6.77 -3.93
C GLY A 203 6.74 6.75 -4.17
N ILE A 204 7.18 6.27 -5.34
CA ILE A 204 8.59 6.25 -5.73
C ILE A 204 9.19 7.66 -5.69
N GLY A 205 8.50 8.66 -6.26
CA GLY A 205 8.94 10.05 -6.23
C GLY A 205 9.00 10.62 -4.81
N LEU A 206 7.99 10.35 -3.99
CA LEU A 206 7.92 10.80 -2.60
C LEU A 206 9.02 10.16 -1.73
N SER A 207 9.47 8.96 -2.06
CA SER A 207 10.45 8.19 -1.27
C SER A 207 11.73 9.00 -0.98
N PHE A 208 12.16 9.85 -1.91
CA PHE A 208 13.37 10.67 -1.76
C PHE A 208 13.22 11.84 -0.76
N ARG A 209 12.00 12.13 -0.31
CA ARG A 209 11.71 13.14 0.73
C ARG A 209 11.42 12.52 2.09
N LEU A 210 11.26 11.19 2.14
CA LEU A 210 10.97 10.46 3.37
C LEU A 210 12.27 10.00 4.04
N ARG A 211 12.15 9.67 5.33
CA ARG A 211 13.25 9.07 6.10
C ARG A 211 13.60 7.69 5.52
N THR A 212 14.84 7.29 5.68
CA THR A 212 15.31 5.94 5.36
C THR A 212 15.80 5.25 6.63
N ILE A 213 15.87 3.92 6.62
CA ILE A 213 16.51 3.17 7.71
C ILE A 213 17.99 2.97 7.46
N ALA A 214 18.77 2.98 8.54
CA ALA A 214 20.20 2.69 8.50
C ALA A 214 20.46 1.18 8.38
N SER A 215 19.62 0.34 8.98
CA SER A 215 19.79 -1.11 8.96
C SER A 215 18.44 -1.84 8.86
N TRP A 216 18.43 -2.91 8.07
CA TRP A 216 17.30 -3.83 7.97
C TRP A 216 17.38 -4.87 9.08
N THR A 217 16.25 -5.18 9.71
CA THR A 217 16.13 -6.26 10.69
C THR A 217 15.30 -7.40 10.08
N PRO A 218 15.35 -8.62 10.62
CA PRO A 218 14.48 -9.70 10.18
C PRO A 218 12.99 -9.35 10.26
N ALA A 219 12.58 -8.56 11.26
CA ALA A 219 11.22 -8.07 11.38
C ALA A 219 10.82 -7.14 10.22
N HIS A 220 11.70 -6.20 9.84
CA HIS A 220 11.46 -5.35 8.66
C HIS A 220 11.32 -6.20 7.39
N ALA A 221 12.16 -7.21 7.22
CA ALA A 221 12.08 -8.10 6.07
C ALA A 221 10.78 -8.92 6.05
N ALA A 222 10.33 -9.45 7.19
CA ALA A 222 9.06 -10.18 7.27
C ALA A 222 7.86 -9.28 6.94
N LEU A 223 7.83 -8.06 7.48
CA LEU A 223 6.81 -7.07 7.15
C LEU A 223 6.83 -6.69 5.68
N LEU A 224 8.03 -6.49 5.11
CA LEU A 224 8.19 -6.19 3.67
C LEU A 224 7.66 -7.34 2.82
N THR A 225 7.99 -8.59 3.14
CA THR A 225 7.53 -9.75 2.37
C THR A 225 6.00 -9.85 2.38
N ALA A 226 5.36 -9.76 3.54
CA ALA A 226 3.91 -9.80 3.65
C ALA A 226 3.24 -8.60 2.96
N GLY A 227 3.79 -7.40 3.14
CA GLY A 227 3.31 -6.18 2.50
C GLY A 227 3.49 -6.16 0.98
N ALA A 228 4.60 -6.71 0.48
CA ALA A 228 4.85 -6.90 -0.94
C ALA A 228 3.91 -7.94 -1.54
N ALA A 229 3.67 -9.08 -0.86
CA ALA A 229 2.69 -10.06 -1.32
C ALA A 229 1.30 -9.43 -1.47
N PHE A 230 0.87 -8.63 -0.48
CA PHE A 230 -0.36 -7.86 -0.57
C PHE A 230 -0.34 -6.84 -1.72
N GLY A 231 0.72 -6.05 -1.87
CA GLY A 231 0.85 -5.10 -2.98
C GLY A 231 0.80 -5.77 -4.36
N TYR A 232 1.37 -6.97 -4.48
CA TYR A 232 1.25 -7.78 -5.69
C TYR A 232 -0.21 -8.16 -5.98
N PHE A 233 -0.94 -8.67 -4.98
CA PHE A 233 -2.36 -9.02 -5.16
C PHE A 233 -3.22 -7.81 -5.49
N VAL A 234 -2.91 -6.64 -4.92
CA VAL A 234 -3.60 -5.39 -5.26
C VAL A 234 -3.38 -5.00 -6.72
N LEU A 235 -2.15 -5.14 -7.23
CA LEU A 235 -1.80 -4.74 -8.59
C LEU A 235 -2.24 -5.75 -9.65
N ALA A 236 -1.95 -7.03 -9.43
CA ALA A 236 -2.06 -8.07 -10.45
C ALA A 236 -3.09 -9.15 -10.11
N GLY A 237 -3.73 -9.08 -8.94
CA GLY A 237 -4.67 -10.11 -8.49
C GLY A 237 -4.04 -11.51 -8.54
N TRP A 238 -4.80 -12.44 -9.13
CA TRP A 238 -4.37 -13.83 -9.35
C TRP A 238 -3.69 -14.05 -10.70
N SER A 239 -3.28 -12.98 -11.40
CA SER A 239 -2.64 -13.09 -12.70
C SER A 239 -1.37 -13.94 -12.64
N THR A 240 -1.18 -14.82 -13.61
CA THR A 240 0.06 -15.59 -13.79
C THR A 240 1.12 -14.81 -14.57
N SER A 241 0.75 -13.75 -15.29
CA SER A 241 1.68 -12.89 -16.03
C SER A 241 2.35 -11.84 -15.15
N GLY A 242 1.73 -11.49 -14.02
CA GLY A 242 2.26 -10.56 -13.02
C GLY A 242 3.70 -10.86 -12.57
N PRO A 243 4.02 -12.09 -12.09
CA PRO A 243 5.34 -12.42 -11.59
C PRO A 243 6.38 -12.47 -12.70
N ILE A 244 5.96 -12.86 -13.91
CA ILE A 244 6.83 -12.88 -15.10
C ILE A 244 7.22 -11.45 -15.47
N ALA A 245 6.24 -10.55 -15.61
CA ALA A 245 6.49 -9.16 -15.94
C ALA A 245 7.33 -8.46 -14.86
N GLY A 246 7.03 -8.72 -13.58
CA GLY A 246 7.84 -8.24 -12.46
C GLY A 246 9.28 -8.78 -12.50
N GLY A 247 9.46 -10.07 -12.74
CA GLY A 247 10.79 -10.67 -12.86
C GLY A 247 11.60 -10.08 -14.02
N VAL A 248 10.98 -9.91 -15.19
CA VAL A 248 11.61 -9.29 -16.37
C VAL A 248 11.98 -7.83 -16.09
N GLY A 249 11.05 -7.05 -15.55
CA GLY A 249 11.30 -5.64 -15.20
C GLY A 249 12.40 -5.48 -14.16
N MET A 250 12.43 -6.37 -13.16
CA MET A 250 13.48 -6.44 -12.14
C MET A 250 14.86 -6.70 -12.77
N LEU A 251 14.97 -7.72 -13.64
CA LEU A 251 16.23 -8.09 -14.27
C LEU A 251 16.74 -6.98 -15.19
N ILE A 252 15.89 -6.42 -16.05
CA ILE A 252 16.25 -5.33 -16.96
C ILE A 252 16.78 -4.14 -16.14
N ALA A 253 16.01 -3.68 -15.16
CA ALA A 253 16.41 -2.52 -14.36
C ALA A 253 17.68 -2.77 -13.53
N PHE A 254 17.87 -3.99 -13.03
CA PHE A 254 19.09 -4.37 -12.31
C PHE A 254 20.33 -4.28 -13.20
N PHE A 255 20.30 -4.91 -14.38
CA PHE A 255 21.44 -4.92 -15.30
C PHE A 255 21.69 -3.54 -15.92
N THR A 256 20.65 -2.81 -16.31
CA THR A 256 20.80 -1.42 -16.79
C THR A 256 21.40 -0.53 -15.72
N GLY A 257 20.92 -0.60 -14.48
CA GLY A 257 21.48 0.19 -13.37
C GLY A 257 22.94 -0.18 -13.05
N ARG A 258 23.33 -1.45 -13.23
CA ARG A 258 24.73 -1.89 -13.10
C ARG A 258 25.59 -1.35 -14.25
N ALA A 259 25.12 -1.47 -15.50
CA ALA A 259 25.84 -0.98 -16.68
C ALA A 259 26.06 0.55 -16.63
N LEU A 260 25.03 1.32 -16.28
CA LEU A 260 25.13 2.77 -16.15
C LEU A 260 26.13 3.22 -15.07
N ARG A 261 26.23 2.47 -13.96
CA ARG A 261 27.25 2.71 -12.92
C ARG A 261 28.65 2.37 -13.43
N SER A 262 28.82 1.24 -14.12
CA SER A 262 30.10 0.87 -14.74
C SER A 262 30.56 1.88 -15.78
N ALA A 263 29.63 2.55 -16.46
CA ALA A 263 29.89 3.61 -17.43
C ALA A 263 30.13 5.01 -16.80
N GLY A 264 30.07 5.14 -15.47
CA GLY A 264 30.26 6.41 -14.76
C GLY A 264 29.08 7.39 -14.86
N ILE A 265 27.94 6.97 -15.42
CA ILE A 265 26.73 7.80 -15.59
C ILE A 265 25.97 7.95 -14.27
N LEU A 266 25.96 6.89 -13.45
CA LEU A 266 25.37 6.90 -12.11
C LEU A 266 26.45 6.83 -11.04
N ALA A 267 26.24 7.51 -9.92
CA ALA A 267 27.15 7.45 -8.78
C ALA A 267 27.33 6.00 -8.26
N PRO A 268 28.55 5.63 -7.80
CA PRO A 268 28.82 4.33 -7.22
C PRO A 268 27.96 4.11 -5.96
N VAL A 269 27.62 2.85 -5.68
CA VAL A 269 26.89 2.49 -4.46
C VAL A 269 27.83 2.68 -3.27
N GLY A 270 27.54 3.64 -2.39
CA GLY A 270 28.23 3.78 -1.11
C GLY A 270 28.08 2.48 -0.29
N GLY A 271 29.22 2.00 0.22
CA GLY A 271 29.31 0.80 1.06
C GLY A 271 28.69 0.97 2.43
#